data_AF-A0A9E3LJM2-F1
#
_entry.id   AF-A0A9E3LJM2-F1
#
_cell.length_a   1.000
_cell.length_b   1.000
_cell.length_c   1.000
_cell.angle_alpha   90.00
_cell.angle_beta   90.00
_cell.angle_gamma   90.00
#
_symmetry.space_group_name_H-M   'P 1'
#
loop_
_entity.id
_entity.type
_entity.pdbx_description
1 polymer ?
#
loop_
_entity_poly.entity_id
_entity_poly.type
_entity_poly.pdbx_seq_one_letter_code
_entity_poly.pdbx_strand_id
1 'polypeptide(L)'
;MTTSATSAARPKWARTGIAIGLAGALTATTLTVSDASSHREAPLITNDPVADNTDLYAFVDPNDTSKVNLISNFIPFQEPGGGPNYFSFGEDVLYAIHVDNDGDAVEDIRYEFRFEREVLNPDEYLYATGPITELNDENYNNRERMRVFEVRDGKRNELTDNSLLLPPENVGPRTIGVDYETLAQQAIHTLGSKRVFAGQRDDGFYVDIAAIFDIGGLRPLNDLHKFPLPVEGGVDTIAGYNVHSIALQVPKSELTQGDEPVIGVWTTTSRRKVRVFAGNSSANAQNRGRWVQTSRLGNPLVNEVVVPLEFKDVFNTLNPVQDLDVFPTLAAPNAVGG
;
A
#
# COMPACT_ATOMS: atom_id res chain seq x y z
N MET A 1 -23.71 -70.40 56.04
CA MET A 1 -23.66 -69.27 55.10
C MET A 1 -24.49 -68.15 55.72
N THR A 2 -24.01 -67.57 56.83
CA THR A 2 -23.24 -66.30 56.97
C THR A 2 -24.17 -65.07 56.97
N THR A 3 -24.74 -64.66 58.12
CA THR A 3 -24.27 -63.71 59.18
C THR A 3 -24.37 -62.23 58.75
N SER A 4 -25.32 -61.43 59.29
CA SER A 4 -25.20 -60.46 60.43
C SER A 4 -24.22 -59.30 60.18
N ALA A 5 -24.34 -58.04 60.62
CA ALA A 5 -25.32 -57.23 61.36
C ALA A 5 -24.79 -55.76 61.35
N THR A 6 -25.70 -54.79 61.58
CA THR A 6 -25.55 -53.52 62.34
C THR A 6 -24.49 -52.44 62.03
N SER A 7 -25.02 -51.19 62.00
CA SER A 7 -24.58 -49.98 62.73
C SER A 7 -23.55 -49.00 62.12
N ALA A 8 -24.10 -47.86 61.67
CA ALA A 8 -23.80 -46.45 62.01
C ALA A 8 -22.38 -45.84 61.94
N ALA A 9 -22.39 -44.62 61.38
CA ALA A 9 -21.61 -43.41 61.70
C ALA A 9 -20.33 -43.05 60.91
N ARG A 10 -20.50 -41.98 60.10
CA ARG A 10 -19.68 -40.74 60.02
C ARG A 10 -18.31 -40.74 59.27
N PRO A 11 -17.87 -39.55 58.80
CA PRO A 11 -17.07 -39.37 57.57
C PRO A 11 -15.58 -39.09 57.82
N LYS A 12 -14.74 -39.20 56.77
CA LYS A 12 -13.71 -38.21 56.29
C LYS A 12 -12.52 -38.85 55.52
N TRP A 13 -12.23 -38.23 54.37
CA TRP A 13 -10.91 -37.97 53.73
C TRP A 13 -10.23 -38.98 52.76
N ALA A 14 -10.25 -38.57 51.48
CA ALA A 14 -9.10 -38.35 50.57
C ALA A 14 -8.50 -39.48 49.69
N ARG A 15 -8.14 -39.04 48.46
CA ARG A 15 -7.20 -39.60 47.44
C ARG A 15 -7.79 -40.70 46.52
N THR A 16 -7.62 -40.75 45.19
CA THR A 16 -6.92 -39.99 44.16
C THR A 16 -7.46 -40.52 42.82
N GLY A 17 -7.68 -39.67 41.81
CA GLY A 17 -8.04 -40.09 40.46
C GLY A 17 -7.89 -38.94 39.47
N ILE A 18 -6.73 -38.93 38.82
CA ILE A 18 -6.21 -37.93 37.88
C ILE A 18 -6.99 -38.00 36.56
N ALA A 19 -7.36 -36.83 36.02
CA ALA A 19 -7.41 -36.61 34.57
C ALA A 19 -7.06 -35.14 34.29
N ILE A 20 -5.77 -34.91 34.03
CA ILE A 20 -5.22 -33.68 33.49
C ILE A 20 -5.64 -33.62 32.01
N GLY A 21 -6.57 -32.74 31.68
CA GLY A 21 -6.83 -32.33 30.29
C GLY A 21 -5.97 -31.10 30.00
N LEU A 22 -5.01 -31.26 29.09
CA LEU A 22 -4.01 -30.27 28.71
C LEU A 22 -4.60 -28.88 28.46
N ALA A 23 -4.07 -27.89 29.18
CA ALA A 23 -4.02 -26.52 28.70
C ALA A 23 -3.05 -26.47 27.52
N GLY A 24 -3.58 -26.56 26.30
CA GLY A 24 -2.84 -26.21 25.10
C GLY A 24 -2.62 -24.70 25.10
N ALA A 25 -1.42 -24.29 25.49
CA ALA A 25 -0.93 -22.94 25.24
C ALA A 25 -0.83 -22.76 23.71
N LEU A 26 -1.86 -22.22 23.08
CA LEU A 26 -1.70 -21.56 21.80
C LEU A 26 -0.85 -20.33 22.05
N THR A 27 0.44 -20.42 21.75
CA THR A 27 1.22 -19.25 21.36
C THR A 27 0.57 -18.70 20.10
N ALA A 28 -0.35 -17.75 20.28
CA ALA A 28 -0.81 -16.89 19.22
C ALA A 28 0.39 -16.05 18.77
N THR A 29 1.11 -16.53 17.77
CA THR A 29 1.81 -15.62 16.85
C THR A 29 0.73 -14.67 16.34
N THR A 30 0.78 -13.44 16.82
CA THR A 30 0.01 -12.32 16.29
C THR A 30 0.45 -12.13 14.84
N LEU A 31 -0.18 -12.86 13.93
CA LEU A 31 -0.25 -12.44 12.54
C LEU A 31 -1.09 -11.16 12.57
N THR A 32 -0.41 -10.03 12.45
CA THR A 32 -1.05 -8.76 12.08
C THR A 32 -1.76 -9.04 10.76
N VAL A 33 -3.09 -9.08 10.80
CA VAL A 33 -3.91 -9.15 9.59
C VAL A 33 -3.63 -7.84 8.85
N SER A 34 -3.10 -7.98 7.63
CA SER A 34 -2.84 -6.89 6.70
C SER A 34 -4.10 -6.06 6.50
N ASP A 35 -3.94 -4.76 6.70
CA ASP A 35 -4.95 -3.70 6.62
C ASP A 35 -5.40 -3.43 5.19
N ALA A 36 -6.58 -2.82 5.03
CA ALA A 36 -7.36 -2.84 3.80
C ALA A 36 -7.33 -1.63 2.83
N SER A 37 -7.13 -1.90 1.53
CA SER A 37 -6.78 -0.93 0.48
C SER A 37 -7.77 0.21 0.20
N SER A 38 -7.20 1.34 -0.24
CA SER A 38 -7.84 2.49 -0.87
C SER A 38 -7.97 2.30 -2.39
N HIS A 39 -9.13 2.57 -2.97
CA HIS A 39 -9.30 2.42 -4.42
C HIS A 39 -10.32 3.42 -4.96
N ARG A 40 -9.84 4.53 -5.53
CA ARG A 40 -10.71 5.52 -6.19
C ARG A 40 -11.85 6.01 -5.30
N GLU A 41 -11.57 6.13 -4.02
CA GLU A 41 -12.51 6.34 -2.93
C GLU A 41 -13.06 7.77 -2.89
N ALA A 42 -12.23 8.74 -3.26
CA ALA A 42 -12.56 10.16 -3.23
C ALA A 42 -12.94 10.69 -4.63
N PRO A 43 -13.94 11.56 -4.78
CA PRO A 43 -14.38 12.07 -6.09
C PRO A 43 -13.25 12.63 -6.97
N LEU A 44 -12.27 13.31 -6.38
CA LEU A 44 -11.12 13.85 -7.12
C LEU A 44 -10.23 12.72 -7.65
N ILE A 45 -9.94 11.70 -6.83
CA ILE A 45 -9.00 10.64 -7.17
C ILE A 45 -9.60 9.56 -8.08
N THR A 46 -10.93 9.38 -8.06
CA THR A 46 -11.65 8.54 -9.04
C THR A 46 -11.38 8.97 -10.48
N ASN A 47 -11.15 10.28 -10.71
CA ASN A 47 -10.86 10.86 -12.02
C ASN A 47 -9.36 10.98 -12.32
N ASP A 48 -8.51 10.49 -11.42
CA ASP A 48 -7.05 10.64 -11.48
C ASP A 48 -6.33 9.36 -11.03
N PRO A 49 -6.46 8.27 -11.79
CA PRO A 49 -5.99 6.95 -11.38
C PRO A 49 -4.48 6.86 -11.18
N VAL A 50 -3.68 7.75 -11.79
CA VAL A 50 -2.22 7.75 -11.64
C VAL A 50 -1.77 8.35 -10.31
N ALA A 51 -2.61 9.15 -9.66
CA ALA A 51 -2.35 9.75 -8.35
C ALA A 51 -3.02 8.95 -7.21
N ASP A 52 -3.76 7.89 -7.54
CA ASP A 52 -4.53 7.09 -6.60
C ASP A 52 -3.62 6.20 -5.76
N ASN A 53 -3.57 6.46 -4.46
CA ASN A 53 -2.89 5.64 -3.47
C ASN A 53 -3.77 4.44 -3.13
N THR A 54 -3.20 3.24 -3.12
CA THR A 54 -3.94 2.03 -2.76
C THR A 54 -3.56 1.50 -1.39
N ASP A 55 -2.27 1.25 -1.19
CA ASP A 55 -1.78 0.59 0.03
C ASP A 55 -0.47 1.20 0.50
N LEU A 56 -0.23 1.09 1.80
CA LEU A 56 1.04 1.40 2.43
C LEU A 56 1.42 0.27 3.37
N TYR A 57 2.61 -0.28 3.17
CA TYR A 57 3.19 -1.30 4.05
C TYR A 57 4.48 -0.77 4.66
N ALA A 58 4.65 -1.00 5.95
CA ALA A 58 5.90 -0.76 6.64
C ALA A 58 6.22 -1.93 7.57
N PHE A 59 7.37 -2.56 7.36
CA PHE A 59 7.78 -3.70 8.18
C PHE A 59 9.31 -3.80 8.26
N VAL A 60 9.78 -4.34 9.38
CA VAL A 60 11.19 -4.72 9.54
C VAL A 60 11.51 -5.81 8.53
N ASP A 61 12.59 -5.64 7.78
CA ASP A 61 12.94 -6.63 6.75
C ASP A 61 13.19 -8.01 7.40
N PRO A 62 12.53 -9.08 6.90
CA PRO A 62 12.63 -10.40 7.51
C PRO A 62 13.99 -11.07 7.30
N ASN A 63 14.76 -10.62 6.31
CA ASN A 63 16.09 -11.13 5.97
C ASN A 63 17.23 -10.27 6.56
N ASP A 64 16.97 -8.98 6.83
CA ASP A 64 17.90 -8.06 7.48
C ASP A 64 17.17 -7.16 8.50
N THR A 65 17.14 -7.58 9.75
CA THR A 65 16.42 -6.86 10.81
C THR A 65 17.01 -5.48 11.16
N SER A 66 18.13 -5.08 10.55
CA SER A 66 18.65 -3.70 10.64
C SER A 66 17.95 -2.73 9.68
N LYS A 67 17.10 -3.24 8.78
CA LYS A 67 16.39 -2.46 7.76
C LYS A 67 14.88 -2.46 7.99
N VAL A 68 14.21 -1.48 7.39
CA VAL A 68 12.76 -1.37 7.27
C VAL A 68 12.43 -1.26 5.79
N ASN A 69 11.42 -1.99 5.34
CA ASN A 69 10.84 -1.86 4.02
C ASN A 69 9.59 -0.97 4.12
N LEU A 70 9.55 0.08 3.31
CA LEU A 70 8.42 0.98 3.12
C LEU A 70 7.91 0.77 1.70
N ILE A 71 6.66 0.37 1.52
CA ILE A 71 6.08 0.06 0.21
C ILE A 71 4.78 0.84 0.05
N SER A 72 4.70 1.68 -0.98
CA SER A 72 3.48 2.39 -1.34
C SER A 72 2.98 1.89 -2.68
N ASN A 73 1.72 1.50 -2.75
CA ASN A 73 1.05 1.06 -3.96
C ASN A 73 0.16 2.17 -4.54
N PHE A 74 0.04 2.17 -5.86
CA PHE A 74 -0.71 3.14 -6.64
C PHE A 74 -1.36 2.46 -7.85
N ILE A 75 -2.30 3.15 -8.49
CA ILE A 75 -2.89 2.75 -9.77
C ILE A 75 -3.54 1.37 -9.66
N PRO A 76 -4.76 1.27 -9.09
CA PRO A 76 -5.38 -0.02 -8.83
C PRO A 76 -5.93 -0.71 -10.07
N PHE A 77 -6.29 -1.98 -9.89
CA PHE A 77 -7.03 -2.79 -10.86
C PHE A 77 -6.33 -2.90 -12.22
N GLN A 78 -5.01 -3.12 -12.21
CA GLN A 78 -4.27 -3.30 -13.46
C GLN A 78 -4.49 -4.70 -14.01
N GLU A 79 -5.46 -4.83 -14.91
CA GLU A 79 -5.78 -6.09 -15.56
C GLU A 79 -4.56 -6.61 -16.36
N PRO A 80 -4.07 -7.83 -16.09
CA PRO A 80 -3.01 -8.43 -16.88
C PRO A 80 -3.43 -8.55 -18.35
N GLY A 81 -2.61 -8.01 -19.25
CA GLY A 81 -2.89 -8.00 -20.69
C GLY A 81 -3.76 -6.84 -21.17
N GLY A 82 -4.14 -5.89 -20.30
CA GLY A 82 -4.74 -4.62 -20.70
C GLY A 82 -3.79 -3.81 -21.58
N GLY A 83 -4.24 -3.38 -22.78
CA GLY A 83 -3.40 -2.64 -23.72
C GLY A 83 -4.14 -1.64 -24.61
N PRO A 84 -3.43 -0.77 -25.36
CA PRO A 84 -1.96 -0.57 -25.34
C PRO A 84 -1.56 0.40 -24.21
N ASN A 85 -0.96 -0.13 -23.14
CA ASN A 85 -0.48 0.51 -21.90
C ASN A 85 -1.31 1.68 -21.33
N TYR A 86 -2.14 1.38 -20.32
CA TYR A 86 -2.80 2.38 -19.46
C TYR A 86 -2.03 2.72 -18.18
N PHE A 87 -1.10 1.87 -17.76
CA PHE A 87 -0.50 1.92 -16.44
C PHE A 87 0.93 2.41 -16.54
N SER A 88 1.18 3.52 -15.83
CA SER A 88 2.47 4.18 -15.75
C SER A 88 2.43 5.19 -14.64
N PHE A 89 3.57 5.48 -14.03
CA PHE A 89 3.64 6.60 -13.09
C PHE A 89 3.42 7.93 -13.82
N GLY A 90 2.74 8.86 -13.15
CA GLY A 90 2.46 10.18 -13.68
C GLY A 90 3.69 11.08 -13.64
N GLU A 91 4.13 11.58 -14.80
CA GLU A 91 5.26 12.51 -14.90
C GLU A 91 5.00 13.85 -14.20
N ASP A 92 3.72 14.22 -14.05
CA ASP A 92 3.28 15.43 -13.36
C ASP A 92 2.77 15.19 -11.93
N VAL A 93 3.02 14.01 -11.37
CA VAL A 93 2.68 13.62 -10.00
C VAL A 93 3.96 13.54 -9.16
N LEU A 94 3.93 14.13 -7.96
CA LEU A 94 4.94 13.93 -6.93
C LEU A 94 4.44 12.85 -5.98
N TYR A 95 5.11 11.70 -5.98
CA TYR A 95 4.86 10.60 -5.05
C TYR A 95 5.79 10.78 -3.85
N ALA A 96 5.28 10.57 -2.64
CA ALA A 96 6.12 10.69 -1.45
C ALA A 96 5.73 9.70 -0.35
N ILE A 97 6.73 9.17 0.34
CA ILE A 97 6.59 8.45 1.61
C ILE A 97 7.16 9.35 2.71
N HIS A 98 6.38 9.59 3.74
CA HIS A 98 6.69 10.43 4.88
C HIS A 98 6.94 9.56 6.11
N VAL A 99 7.85 10.02 6.97
CA VAL A 99 8.22 9.38 8.22
C VAL A 99 8.21 10.43 9.32
N ASP A 100 7.42 10.16 10.35
CA ASP A 100 7.46 10.82 11.65
C ASP A 100 8.25 9.90 12.59
N ASN A 101 9.26 10.43 13.26
CA ASN A 101 10.10 9.68 14.19
C ASN A 101 10.21 10.30 15.59
N ASP A 102 9.32 11.24 15.93
CA ASP A 102 9.19 11.82 17.26
C ASP A 102 7.77 11.81 17.84
N GLY A 103 6.79 11.36 17.04
CA GLY A 103 5.41 11.10 17.44
C GLY A 103 4.51 12.33 17.43
N ASP A 104 4.90 13.41 16.77
CA ASP A 104 4.09 14.63 16.65
C ASP A 104 3.14 14.65 15.43
N ALA A 105 3.17 13.60 14.62
CA ALA A 105 2.39 13.43 13.38
C ALA A 105 2.73 14.46 12.26
N VAL A 106 3.92 15.06 12.32
CA VAL A 106 4.55 15.89 11.29
C VAL A 106 5.75 15.14 10.72
N GLU A 107 6.05 15.32 9.43
CA GLU A 107 7.14 14.57 8.82
C GLU A 107 8.53 15.11 9.22
N ASP A 108 9.40 14.22 9.70
CA ASP A 108 10.83 14.49 9.90
C ASP A 108 11.65 14.16 8.65
N ILE A 109 11.23 13.10 7.96
CA ILE A 109 11.87 12.58 6.76
C ILE A 109 10.82 12.38 5.68
N ARG A 110 11.08 12.86 4.48
CA ARG A 110 10.24 12.61 3.31
C ARG A 110 11.07 12.09 2.15
N TYR A 111 10.71 10.91 1.64
CA TYR A 111 11.25 10.37 0.41
C TYR A 111 10.33 10.73 -0.74
N GLU A 112 10.85 11.46 -1.72
CA GLU A 112 10.11 11.89 -2.91
C GLU A 112 10.56 11.10 -4.13
N PHE A 113 9.59 10.64 -4.93
CA PHE A 113 9.81 9.87 -6.15
C PHE A 113 9.24 10.65 -7.34
N ARG A 114 10.06 10.80 -8.37
CA ARG A 114 9.72 11.53 -9.60
C ARG A 114 9.96 10.60 -10.77
N PHE A 115 8.97 10.50 -11.64
CA PHE A 115 9.02 9.63 -12.81
C PHE A 115 9.05 10.45 -14.10
N GLU A 116 9.78 9.94 -15.08
CA GLU A 116 9.91 10.52 -16.42
C GLU A 116 9.84 9.39 -17.44
N ARG A 117 9.21 9.71 -18.57
CA ARG A 117 9.07 8.79 -19.69
C ARG A 117 10.02 9.15 -20.82
N GLU A 118 10.64 8.13 -21.39
CA GLU A 118 11.46 8.23 -22.60
C GLU A 118 10.86 7.34 -23.68
N VAL A 119 10.41 7.94 -24.79
CA VAL A 119 9.96 7.22 -25.99
C VAL A 119 11.10 7.23 -27.01
N LEU A 120 11.64 6.05 -27.32
CA LEU A 120 12.80 5.92 -28.23
C LEU A 120 12.42 6.07 -29.70
N ASN A 121 11.30 5.48 -30.09
CA ASN A 121 10.71 5.50 -31.43
C ASN A 121 9.27 6.04 -31.34
N PRO A 122 9.05 7.35 -31.55
CA PRO A 122 7.74 7.97 -31.46
C PRO A 122 6.80 7.61 -32.62
N ASP A 123 7.31 6.98 -33.69
CA ASP A 123 6.50 6.51 -34.81
C ASP A 123 5.79 5.17 -34.51
N GLU A 124 6.14 4.52 -33.40
CA GLU A 124 5.55 3.26 -32.93
C GLU A 124 4.51 3.51 -31.84
N TYR A 125 3.35 2.88 -31.98
CA TYR A 125 2.26 3.01 -30.99
C TYR A 125 2.42 2.03 -29.82
N LEU A 126 3.26 1.01 -29.96
CA LEU A 126 3.53 0.03 -28.91
C LEU A 126 4.65 0.53 -28.00
N TYR A 127 4.51 0.26 -26.70
CA TYR A 127 5.54 0.54 -25.70
C TYR A 127 6.77 -0.35 -25.86
N ALA A 128 6.68 -1.40 -26.69
CA ALA A 128 7.77 -2.26 -27.08
C ALA A 128 7.72 -2.58 -28.58
N THR A 129 8.88 -2.60 -29.24
CA THR A 129 9.02 -2.92 -30.68
C THR A 129 9.49 -4.36 -30.93
N GLY A 130 9.68 -5.12 -29.86
CA GLY A 130 10.14 -6.51 -29.86
C GLY A 130 10.21 -7.06 -28.44
N PRO A 131 10.72 -8.30 -28.26
CA PRO A 131 10.95 -8.86 -26.93
C PRO A 131 11.98 -8.04 -26.13
N ILE A 132 11.63 -7.71 -24.89
CA ILE A 132 12.50 -7.02 -23.92
C ILE A 132 13.16 -8.08 -23.04
N THR A 133 14.49 -8.07 -23.00
CA THR A 133 15.29 -9.02 -22.21
C THR A 133 16.14 -8.37 -21.11
N GLU A 134 16.32 -7.06 -21.19
CA GLU A 134 17.02 -6.22 -20.19
C GLU A 134 16.43 -4.81 -20.16
N LEU A 135 16.68 -4.03 -19.11
CA LEU A 135 16.04 -2.70 -18.95
C LEU A 135 16.45 -1.66 -19.99
N ASN A 136 17.66 -1.79 -20.54
CA ASN A 136 18.22 -0.90 -21.57
C ASN A 136 18.06 -1.45 -22.99
N ASP A 137 17.29 -2.53 -23.18
CA ASP A 137 17.00 -3.18 -24.46
C ASP A 137 16.34 -2.20 -25.43
N GLU A 138 16.87 -2.04 -26.65
CA GLU A 138 16.36 -1.12 -27.67
C GLU A 138 14.88 -1.36 -28.00
N ASN A 139 14.38 -2.59 -27.77
CA ASN A 139 12.98 -2.92 -27.95
C ASN A 139 12.06 -2.35 -26.88
N TYR A 140 12.58 -1.92 -25.74
CA TYR A 140 11.80 -1.23 -24.71
C TYR A 140 11.62 0.24 -25.12
N ASN A 141 10.62 0.47 -25.98
CA ASN A 141 10.38 1.74 -26.66
C ASN A 141 9.96 2.87 -25.70
N ASN A 142 9.04 2.60 -24.78
CA ASN A 142 8.50 3.58 -23.83
C ASN A 142 9.01 3.23 -22.42
N ARG A 143 10.18 3.76 -22.07
CA ARG A 143 10.86 3.49 -20.81
C ARG A 143 10.44 4.48 -19.75
N GLU A 144 10.30 4.01 -18.52
CA GLU A 144 10.15 4.85 -17.35
C GLU A 144 11.44 4.91 -16.56
N ARG A 145 11.71 6.11 -16.03
CA ARG A 145 12.86 6.37 -15.16
C ARG A 145 12.40 7.04 -13.88
N MET A 146 13.07 6.73 -12.76
CA MET A 146 12.80 7.28 -11.45
C MET A 146 14.00 8.07 -10.91
N ARG A 147 13.70 9.22 -10.32
CA ARG A 147 14.60 9.96 -9.43
C ARG A 147 14.07 9.93 -8.01
N VAL A 148 14.96 9.76 -7.05
CA VAL A 148 14.62 9.65 -5.62
C VAL A 148 15.29 10.80 -4.89
N PHE A 149 14.54 11.46 -4.01
CA PHE A 149 15.04 12.54 -3.18
C PHE A 149 14.71 12.26 -1.72
N GLU A 150 15.60 12.64 -0.82
CA GLU A 150 15.34 12.70 0.62
C GLU A 150 15.21 14.17 1.03
N VAL A 151 14.13 14.49 1.74
CA VAL A 151 13.95 15.75 2.43
C VAL A 151 14.07 15.49 3.93
N ARG A 152 15.02 16.16 4.58
CA ARG A 152 15.25 16.11 6.03
C ARG A 152 15.71 17.48 6.50
N ASP A 153 15.19 17.97 7.62
CA ASP A 153 15.51 19.31 8.17
C ASP A 153 15.33 20.44 7.14
N GLY A 154 14.30 20.32 6.28
CA GLY A 154 14.03 21.25 5.18
C GLY A 154 15.05 21.23 4.03
N LYS A 155 16.06 20.35 4.07
CA LYS A 155 17.04 20.16 2.99
C LYS A 155 16.60 19.01 2.10
N ARG A 156 16.54 19.28 0.80
CA ARG A 156 16.20 18.30 -0.23
C ARG A 156 17.46 17.85 -0.96
N ASN A 157 17.81 16.58 -0.82
CA ASN A 157 18.96 15.95 -1.45
C ASN A 157 18.48 14.92 -2.48
N GLU A 158 19.06 14.93 -3.67
CA GLU A 158 18.85 13.86 -4.65
C GLU A 158 19.72 12.65 -4.25
N LEU A 159 19.12 11.46 -4.19
CA LEU A 159 19.80 10.21 -3.83
C LEU A 159 20.28 9.44 -5.06
N THR A 160 19.78 9.78 -6.25
CA THR A 160 20.05 9.07 -7.51
C THR A 160 21.16 9.75 -8.32
N ASP A 161 22.12 8.95 -8.78
CA ASP A 161 23.09 9.34 -9.81
C ASP A 161 22.62 8.79 -11.17
N ASN A 162 21.93 9.60 -11.99
CA ASN A 162 21.46 9.29 -13.36
C ASN A 162 20.14 8.52 -13.56
N SER A 163 19.03 8.91 -12.91
CA SER A 163 17.65 8.42 -13.15
C SER A 163 17.47 6.93 -13.48
N LEU A 164 17.00 6.18 -12.50
CA LEU A 164 16.94 4.72 -12.47
C LEU A 164 15.87 4.15 -13.40
N LEU A 165 16.17 3.10 -14.17
CA LEU A 165 15.18 2.45 -15.04
C LEU A 165 14.19 1.58 -14.24
N LEU A 166 12.93 1.61 -14.65
CA LEU A 166 11.86 0.73 -14.16
C LEU A 166 11.73 -0.52 -15.04
N PRO A 167 11.22 -1.66 -14.52
CA PRO A 167 10.87 -2.78 -15.38
C PRO A 167 9.71 -2.37 -16.31
N PRO A 168 9.55 -3.00 -17.48
CA PRO A 168 8.34 -2.84 -18.28
C PRO A 168 7.10 -3.38 -17.56
N GLU A 169 5.93 -2.97 -18.04
CA GLU A 169 4.66 -3.59 -17.70
C GLU A 169 4.59 -5.04 -18.22
N ASN A 170 4.05 -5.96 -17.43
CA ASN A 170 3.98 -7.38 -17.79
C ASN A 170 2.74 -7.69 -18.64
N VAL A 171 2.76 -7.30 -19.92
CA VAL A 171 1.63 -7.55 -20.84
C VAL A 171 1.64 -8.96 -21.45
N GLY A 172 2.70 -9.73 -21.23
CA GLY A 172 2.82 -11.11 -21.68
C GLY A 172 4.08 -11.46 -22.49
N PRO A 173 4.24 -12.75 -22.84
CA PRO A 173 5.52 -13.35 -23.23
C PRO A 173 6.03 -12.95 -24.63
N ARG A 174 5.22 -12.24 -25.45
CA ARG A 174 5.72 -11.67 -26.71
C ARG A 174 6.56 -10.42 -26.48
N THR A 175 6.17 -9.64 -25.48
CA THR A 175 6.87 -8.41 -25.10
C THR A 175 7.92 -8.70 -24.05
N ILE A 176 7.61 -9.53 -23.07
CA ILE A 176 8.56 -9.93 -22.04
C ILE A 176 9.29 -11.19 -22.53
N GLY A 177 10.50 -11.01 -23.06
CA GLY A 177 11.29 -12.08 -23.69
C GLY A 177 12.00 -13.03 -22.72
N VAL A 178 11.82 -12.80 -21.42
CA VAL A 178 12.42 -13.56 -20.30
C VAL A 178 11.36 -13.81 -19.23
N ASP A 179 11.72 -14.51 -18.16
CA ASP A 179 10.87 -14.51 -16.97
C ASP A 179 10.80 -13.09 -16.38
N TYR A 180 9.59 -12.59 -16.07
CA TYR A 180 9.39 -11.20 -15.65
C TYR A 180 10.23 -10.82 -14.44
N GLU A 181 10.44 -11.77 -13.52
CA GLU A 181 11.21 -11.55 -12.31
C GLU A 181 12.67 -11.17 -12.63
N THR A 182 13.20 -11.60 -13.78
CA THR A 182 14.54 -11.21 -14.25
C THR A 182 14.62 -9.69 -14.49
N LEU A 183 13.61 -9.09 -15.14
CA LEU A 183 13.57 -7.64 -15.39
C LEU A 183 13.28 -6.87 -14.10
N ALA A 184 12.36 -7.38 -13.28
CA ALA A 184 12.05 -6.85 -11.96
C ALA A 184 13.29 -6.75 -11.05
N GLN A 185 14.13 -7.78 -11.01
CA GLN A 185 15.37 -7.80 -10.23
C GLN A 185 16.41 -6.82 -10.75
N GLN A 186 16.54 -6.67 -12.08
CA GLN A 186 17.42 -5.65 -12.68
C GLN A 186 17.00 -4.23 -12.28
N ALA A 187 15.71 -4.02 -11.98
CA ALA A 187 15.16 -2.72 -11.60
C ALA A 187 15.23 -2.44 -10.09
N ILE A 188 15.90 -3.28 -9.31
CA ILE A 188 16.21 -2.98 -7.90
C ILE A 188 17.55 -2.25 -7.84
N HIS A 189 17.51 -0.99 -7.44
CA HIS A 189 18.67 -0.10 -7.44
C HIS A 189 19.17 0.16 -6.02
N THR A 190 20.49 0.29 -5.86
CA THR A 190 21.13 0.65 -4.59
C THR A 190 21.40 2.16 -4.55
N LEU A 191 20.97 2.81 -3.47
CA LEU A 191 21.13 4.24 -3.20
C LEU A 191 21.94 4.42 -1.90
N GLY A 192 23.26 4.27 -1.99
CA GLY A 192 24.12 4.23 -0.80
C GLY A 192 23.78 3.05 0.12
N SER A 193 23.24 3.33 1.30
CA SER A 193 22.81 2.34 2.30
C SER A 193 21.38 1.81 2.10
N LYS A 194 20.64 2.41 1.15
CA LYS A 194 19.24 2.14 0.84
C LYS A 194 19.10 1.31 -0.44
N ARG A 195 17.95 0.67 -0.64
CA ARG A 195 17.57 0.04 -1.92
C ARG A 195 16.19 0.52 -2.33
N VAL A 196 15.97 0.67 -3.63
CA VAL A 196 14.68 1.12 -4.17
C VAL A 196 14.26 0.28 -5.36
N PHE A 197 12.96 0.08 -5.50
CA PHE A 197 12.30 -0.51 -6.65
C PHE A 197 11.03 0.30 -6.96
N ALA A 198 10.71 0.46 -8.24
CA ALA A 198 9.41 0.96 -8.67
C ALA A 198 8.93 0.21 -9.92
N GLY A 199 7.64 -0.10 -9.99
CA GLY A 199 7.02 -0.76 -11.15
C GLY A 199 5.87 -1.69 -10.77
N GLN A 200 5.32 -2.37 -11.77
CA GLN A 200 4.16 -3.23 -11.62
C GLN A 200 4.43 -4.45 -10.72
N ARG A 201 3.51 -4.72 -9.80
CA ARG A 201 3.48 -5.93 -8.95
C ARG A 201 2.06 -6.42 -8.78
N ASP A 202 1.91 -7.72 -8.54
CA ASP A 202 0.65 -8.32 -8.12
C ASP A 202 0.14 -7.58 -6.88
N ASP A 203 -1.17 -7.33 -6.81
CA ASP A 203 -1.75 -6.71 -5.63
C ASP A 203 -1.66 -7.67 -4.44
N GLY A 204 -0.83 -7.31 -3.46
CA GLY A 204 -0.59 -8.13 -2.28
C GLY A 204 -1.75 -8.08 -1.28
N PHE A 205 -2.77 -7.26 -1.53
CA PHE A 205 -3.89 -7.11 -0.64
C PHE A 205 -5.00 -8.14 -0.91
N TYR A 206 -5.76 -8.51 0.12
CA TYR A 206 -6.89 -9.44 0.02
C TYR A 206 -8.18 -8.73 0.45
N VAL A 207 -9.10 -8.53 -0.50
CA VAL A 207 -10.36 -7.84 -0.18
C VAL A 207 -11.52 -8.18 -1.10
N ASP A 208 -12.70 -8.24 -0.47
CA ASP A 208 -13.98 -8.40 -1.14
C ASP A 208 -14.63 -7.04 -1.40
N ILE A 209 -14.04 -6.26 -2.31
CA ILE A 209 -14.52 -4.94 -2.72
C ILE A 209 -15.96 -5.05 -3.25
N ALA A 210 -16.26 -6.13 -3.99
CA ALA A 210 -17.60 -6.35 -4.52
C ALA A 210 -18.64 -6.43 -3.39
N ALA A 211 -18.38 -7.18 -2.31
CA ALA A 211 -19.30 -7.24 -1.18
C ALA A 211 -19.33 -5.93 -0.38
N ILE A 212 -18.17 -5.33 -0.09
CA ILE A 212 -18.08 -4.12 0.73
C ILE A 212 -18.81 -2.94 0.07
N PHE A 213 -18.70 -2.77 -1.25
CA PHE A 213 -19.41 -1.69 -1.96
C PHE A 213 -20.82 -2.08 -2.42
N ASP A 214 -21.21 -3.35 -2.28
CA ASP A 214 -22.62 -3.77 -2.28
C ASP A 214 -23.24 -3.51 -0.89
N ILE A 215 -23.38 -2.21 -0.57
CA ILE A 215 -24.04 -1.71 0.64
C ILE A 215 -23.39 -2.20 1.95
N GLY A 216 -22.05 -2.23 2.00
CA GLY A 216 -21.29 -2.53 3.21
C GLY A 216 -21.27 -4.01 3.59
N GLY A 217 -21.49 -4.91 2.63
CA GLY A 217 -21.55 -6.35 2.88
C GLY A 217 -20.20 -6.94 3.31
N LEU A 218 -20.20 -7.60 4.47
CA LEU A 218 -19.11 -8.47 4.91
C LEU A 218 -19.62 -9.91 4.89
N ARG A 219 -19.26 -10.69 3.87
CA ARG A 219 -19.80 -12.05 3.63
C ARG A 219 -19.83 -12.97 4.86
N PRO A 220 -18.77 -13.02 5.69
CA PRO A 220 -18.78 -13.87 6.89
C PRO A 220 -19.74 -13.40 7.99
N LEU A 221 -20.21 -12.17 7.91
CA LEU A 221 -21.13 -11.52 8.86
C LEU A 221 -22.47 -11.17 8.19
N ASN A 222 -22.77 -11.72 7.01
CA ASN A 222 -23.96 -11.37 6.23
C ASN A 222 -25.27 -11.44 7.03
N ASP A 223 -25.39 -12.38 7.95
CA ASP A 223 -26.55 -12.55 8.83
C ASP A 223 -26.73 -11.41 9.86
N LEU A 224 -25.67 -10.64 10.14
CA LEU A 224 -25.68 -9.49 11.04
C LEU A 224 -25.97 -8.15 10.35
N HIS A 225 -26.01 -8.11 9.01
CA HIS A 225 -26.22 -6.86 8.28
C HIS A 225 -27.70 -6.44 8.26
N LYS A 226 -27.92 -5.14 8.02
CA LYS A 226 -29.26 -4.56 7.84
C LYS A 226 -30.07 -5.21 6.71
N PHE A 227 -29.37 -5.64 5.66
CA PHE A 227 -29.92 -6.37 4.52
C PHE A 227 -29.25 -7.75 4.46
N PRO A 228 -29.71 -8.73 5.25
CA PRO A 228 -28.97 -9.96 5.45
C PRO A 228 -29.01 -10.87 4.21
N LEU A 229 -27.89 -11.58 4.00
CA LEU A 229 -27.72 -12.63 3.01
C LEU A 229 -27.25 -13.93 3.69
N PRO A 230 -27.20 -15.07 3.00
CA PRO A 230 -26.53 -16.26 3.53
C PRO A 230 -25.06 -15.97 3.87
N VAL A 231 -24.58 -16.55 4.98
CA VAL A 231 -23.15 -16.45 5.36
C VAL A 231 -22.30 -17.19 4.34
N GLU A 232 -21.28 -16.50 3.82
CA GLU A 232 -20.34 -17.02 2.83
C GLU A 232 -18.89 -16.68 3.24
N GLY A 233 -17.93 -17.38 2.65
CA GLY A 233 -16.52 -16.99 2.76
C GLY A 233 -16.26 -15.69 1.99
N GLY A 234 -15.28 -14.90 2.45
CA GLY A 234 -14.80 -13.76 1.68
C GLY A 234 -14.25 -14.18 0.32
N VAL A 235 -14.42 -13.31 -0.68
CA VAL A 235 -13.87 -13.49 -2.02
C VAL A 235 -12.79 -12.44 -2.23
N ASP A 236 -11.60 -12.87 -2.68
CA ASP A 236 -10.59 -11.94 -3.14
C ASP A 236 -11.00 -11.41 -4.52
N THR A 237 -11.51 -10.19 -4.53
CA THR A 237 -12.01 -9.57 -5.77
C THR A 237 -10.91 -8.90 -6.58
N ILE A 238 -9.71 -8.75 -6.00
CA ILE A 238 -8.54 -8.15 -6.64
C ILE A 238 -7.46 -9.16 -6.98
N ALA A 239 -7.63 -10.43 -6.59
CA ALA A 239 -6.78 -11.53 -7.03
C ALA A 239 -6.54 -11.51 -8.54
N GLY A 240 -5.27 -11.49 -8.93
CA GLY A 240 -4.84 -11.50 -10.32
C GLY A 240 -4.84 -10.13 -11.01
N TYR A 241 -5.12 -9.03 -10.29
CA TYR A 241 -4.84 -7.67 -10.75
C TYR A 241 -3.49 -7.20 -10.20
N ASN A 242 -2.84 -6.33 -10.96
CA ASN A 242 -1.62 -5.66 -10.50
C ASN A 242 -1.90 -4.26 -9.95
N VAL A 243 -0.89 -3.71 -9.28
CA VAL A 243 -0.73 -2.33 -8.87
C VAL A 243 0.66 -1.85 -9.29
N HIS A 244 0.91 -0.54 -9.19
CA HIS A 244 2.25 0.00 -9.25
C HIS A 244 2.80 0.20 -7.84
N SER A 245 3.91 -0.47 -7.52
CA SER A 245 4.56 -0.35 -6.22
C SER A 245 5.77 0.56 -6.30
N ILE A 246 5.96 1.38 -5.27
CA ILE A 246 7.23 2.04 -4.94
C ILE A 246 7.71 1.40 -3.63
N ALA A 247 8.80 0.64 -3.68
CA ALA A 247 9.38 -0.02 -2.52
C ALA A 247 10.75 0.59 -2.19
N LEU A 248 10.92 1.01 -0.93
CA LEU A 248 12.14 1.60 -0.40
C LEU A 248 12.58 0.82 0.85
N GLN A 249 13.78 0.27 0.83
CA GLN A 249 14.43 -0.34 1.98
C GLN A 249 15.42 0.65 2.59
N VAL A 250 15.27 0.95 3.87
CA VAL A 250 16.06 1.96 4.60
C VAL A 250 16.66 1.36 5.87
N PRO A 251 17.91 1.71 6.26
CA PRO A 251 18.42 1.37 7.58
C PRO A 251 17.59 1.97 8.72
N LYS A 252 17.31 1.20 9.77
CA LYS A 252 16.63 1.68 10.97
C LYS A 252 17.31 2.91 11.57
N SER A 253 18.64 2.92 11.60
CA SER A 253 19.44 4.03 12.11
C SER A 253 19.26 5.34 11.35
N GLU A 254 18.69 5.30 10.14
CA GLU A 254 18.36 6.50 9.35
C GLU A 254 16.89 6.91 9.52
N LEU A 255 16.05 6.09 10.14
CA LEU A 255 14.63 6.36 10.36
C LEU A 255 14.33 6.79 11.79
N THR A 256 15.05 6.26 12.79
CA THR A 256 14.79 6.52 14.22
C THR A 256 15.54 7.73 14.74
N GLN A 257 14.98 8.43 15.73
CA GLN A 257 15.62 9.55 16.42
C GLN A 257 15.78 9.28 17.92
N GLY A 258 17.01 9.42 18.43
CA GLY A 258 17.29 9.24 19.86
C GLY A 258 16.90 7.84 20.37
N ASP A 259 16.10 7.81 21.43
CA ASP A 259 15.59 6.59 22.05
C ASP A 259 14.15 6.23 21.59
N GLU A 260 13.58 6.94 20.61
CA GLU A 260 12.23 6.66 20.06
C GLU A 260 12.30 5.51 19.03
N PRO A 261 11.76 4.31 19.33
CA PRO A 261 11.82 3.18 18.43
C PRO A 261 10.66 3.13 17.42
N VAL A 262 9.61 3.93 17.61
CA VAL A 262 8.41 3.94 16.77
C VAL A 262 8.57 4.97 15.67
N ILE A 263 8.13 4.62 14.47
CA ILE A 263 7.98 5.56 13.36
C ILE A 263 6.53 5.56 12.89
N GLY A 264 5.98 6.74 12.68
CA GLY A 264 4.77 6.96 11.91
C GLY A 264 5.10 7.00 10.42
N VAL A 265 4.25 6.41 9.58
CA VAL A 265 4.44 6.45 8.12
C VAL A 265 3.13 6.74 7.42
N TRP A 266 3.20 7.55 6.37
CA TRP A 266 2.12 7.72 5.41
C TRP A 266 2.70 8.02 4.04
N THR A 267 1.89 7.82 3.01
CA THR A 267 2.22 8.11 1.62
C THR A 267 1.28 9.14 1.07
N THR A 268 1.71 9.88 0.05
CA THR A 268 0.92 10.91 -0.60
C THR A 268 1.22 10.98 -2.09
N THR A 269 0.25 11.48 -2.84
CA THR A 269 0.49 12.07 -4.15
C THR A 269 0.18 13.56 -4.12
N SER A 270 0.93 14.31 -4.94
CA SER A 270 0.72 15.75 -5.11
C SER A 270 0.79 16.16 -6.57
N ARG A 271 0.00 17.16 -6.95
CA ARG A 271 0.05 17.82 -8.26
C ARG A 271 0.44 19.28 -8.15
N ARG A 272 0.93 19.86 -9.25
CA ARG A 272 1.14 21.31 -9.32
C ARG A 272 -0.22 22.02 -9.29
N LYS A 273 -0.32 23.10 -8.52
CA LYS A 273 -1.56 23.87 -8.31
C LYS A 273 -2.27 24.30 -9.61
N VAL A 274 -1.52 24.52 -10.69
CA VAL A 274 -2.07 24.95 -11.98
C VAL A 274 -1.59 24.02 -13.08
N ARG A 275 -2.53 23.45 -13.84
CA ARG A 275 -2.27 22.78 -15.12
C ARG A 275 -2.88 23.61 -16.25
N VAL A 276 -2.04 24.04 -17.18
CA VAL A 276 -2.47 24.70 -18.41
C VAL A 276 -2.36 23.69 -19.53
N PHE A 277 -3.49 23.28 -20.08
CA PHE A 277 -3.53 22.46 -21.29
C PHE A 277 -3.06 23.32 -22.47
N ALA A 278 -2.04 22.88 -23.18
CA ALA A 278 -1.52 23.59 -24.34
C ALA A 278 -1.91 22.86 -25.62
N GLY A 279 -2.92 23.37 -26.32
CA GLY A 279 -3.25 23.01 -27.71
C GLY A 279 -3.39 21.50 -27.99
N ASN A 280 -2.73 21.04 -29.04
CA ASN A 280 -2.95 19.76 -29.72
C ASN A 280 -2.22 18.54 -29.11
N SER A 281 -1.56 18.67 -27.96
CA SER A 281 -0.88 17.54 -27.31
C SER A 281 -0.81 17.70 -25.79
N SER A 282 -1.07 16.63 -25.06
CA SER A 282 -0.90 16.56 -23.60
C SER A 282 0.56 16.78 -23.18
N ALA A 283 1.53 16.44 -24.02
CA ALA A 283 2.96 16.64 -23.76
C ALA A 283 3.35 18.12 -23.62
N ASN A 284 2.54 19.03 -24.19
CA ASN A 284 2.79 20.47 -24.10
C ASN A 284 2.16 21.11 -22.84
N ALA A 285 1.43 20.34 -22.03
CA ALA A 285 0.77 20.85 -20.84
C ALA A 285 1.80 21.46 -19.87
N GLN A 286 1.47 22.63 -19.32
CA GLN A 286 2.34 23.32 -18.38
C GLN A 286 1.80 23.19 -16.97
N ASN A 287 2.60 22.60 -16.09
CA ASN A 287 2.31 22.44 -14.68
C ASN A 287 3.08 23.48 -13.87
N ARG A 288 2.37 24.35 -13.13
CA ARG A 288 2.93 25.55 -12.47
C ARG A 288 2.46 25.68 -11.02
N GLY A 289 3.20 26.45 -10.23
CA GLY A 289 2.89 26.78 -8.83
C GLY A 289 3.41 25.75 -7.84
N ARG A 290 3.00 25.87 -6.57
CA ARG A 290 3.37 24.91 -5.51
C ARG A 290 2.75 23.53 -5.76
N TRP A 291 3.35 22.50 -5.16
CA TRP A 291 2.72 21.19 -5.02
C TRP A 291 1.51 21.29 -4.07
N VAL A 292 0.47 20.54 -4.38
CA VAL A 292 -0.75 20.41 -3.59
C VAL A 292 -1.04 18.92 -3.49
N GLN A 293 -1.18 18.44 -2.26
CA GLN A 293 -1.54 17.06 -1.97
C GLN A 293 -2.93 16.76 -2.53
N THR A 294 -3.07 15.63 -3.20
CA THR A 294 -4.30 15.18 -3.87
C THR A 294 -4.80 13.83 -3.37
N SER A 295 -3.90 13.02 -2.82
CA SER A 295 -4.22 11.77 -2.13
C SER A 295 -3.24 11.56 -0.98
N ARG A 296 -3.69 10.85 0.06
CA ARG A 296 -2.82 10.32 1.10
C ARG A 296 -3.35 8.98 1.60
N LEU A 297 -2.44 8.19 2.16
CA LEU A 297 -2.78 6.95 2.84
C LEU A 297 -1.79 6.70 3.97
N GLY A 298 -2.29 6.35 5.15
CA GLY A 298 -1.45 5.95 6.30
C GLY A 298 -2.00 4.71 6.97
N ASN A 299 -3.28 4.76 7.34
CA ASN A 299 -4.04 3.59 7.75
C ASN A 299 -5.03 3.23 6.64
N PRO A 300 -4.94 2.01 6.08
CA PRO A 300 -5.87 1.57 5.06
C PRO A 300 -7.35 1.58 5.55
N LEU A 301 -8.33 1.73 4.65
CA LEU A 301 -9.80 1.85 4.86
C LEU A 301 -10.34 3.11 5.55
N VAL A 302 -9.50 3.97 6.11
CA VAL A 302 -10.02 5.18 6.80
C VAL A 302 -10.79 6.06 5.82
N ASN A 303 -10.20 6.36 4.65
CA ASN A 303 -10.87 7.25 3.70
C ASN A 303 -12.03 6.55 2.97
N GLU A 304 -12.01 5.23 2.85
CA GLU A 304 -12.91 4.42 2.03
C GLU A 304 -14.25 4.20 2.72
N VAL A 305 -14.21 3.73 3.97
CA VAL A 305 -15.41 3.26 4.69
C VAL A 305 -15.76 4.09 5.91
N VAL A 306 -14.81 4.87 6.46
CA VAL A 306 -15.04 5.68 7.67
C VAL A 306 -15.37 7.13 7.33
N VAL A 307 -14.59 7.75 6.43
CA VAL A 307 -14.79 9.16 6.06
C VAL A 307 -16.03 9.32 5.17
N PRO A 308 -17.00 10.17 5.55
CA PRO A 308 -18.16 10.46 4.72
C PRO A 308 -17.77 11.06 3.36
N LEU A 309 -18.56 10.78 2.32
CA LEU A 309 -18.27 11.18 0.94
C LEU A 309 -17.90 12.66 0.79
N GLU A 310 -18.60 13.55 1.47
CA GLU A 310 -18.39 15.00 1.38
C GLU A 310 -17.01 15.45 1.91
N PHE A 311 -16.33 14.61 2.68
CA PHE A 311 -15.04 14.91 3.29
C PHE A 311 -13.87 14.09 2.75
N LYS A 312 -14.10 13.13 1.84
CA LYS A 312 -13.03 12.25 1.34
C LYS A 312 -11.92 13.04 0.62
N ASP A 313 -12.30 14.04 -0.19
CA ASP A 313 -11.33 14.93 -0.83
C ASP A 313 -10.59 15.79 0.21
N VAL A 314 -11.27 16.23 1.28
CA VAL A 314 -10.64 17.00 2.36
C VAL A 314 -9.63 16.13 3.08
N PHE A 315 -10.00 14.93 3.50
CA PHE A 315 -9.11 13.96 4.14
C PHE A 315 -7.85 13.76 3.32
N ASN A 316 -7.98 13.56 2.00
CA ASN A 316 -6.86 13.40 1.09
C ASN A 316 -5.90 14.59 1.01
N THR A 317 -6.32 15.79 1.41
CA THR A 317 -5.51 17.02 1.37
C THR A 317 -4.85 17.40 2.70
N LEU A 318 -5.20 16.74 3.80
CA LEU A 318 -4.70 17.06 5.14
C LEU A 318 -3.37 16.38 5.45
N ASN A 319 -2.60 16.97 6.36
CA ASN A 319 -1.52 16.26 7.06
C ASN A 319 -2.10 15.50 8.27
N PRO A 320 -1.51 14.36 8.68
CA PRO A 320 -2.01 13.56 9.81
C PRO A 320 -2.23 14.34 11.11
N VAL A 321 -1.36 15.31 11.42
CA VAL A 321 -1.51 16.22 12.58
C VAL A 321 -2.86 16.96 12.63
N GLN A 322 -3.55 17.10 11.50
CA GLN A 322 -4.82 17.82 11.38
C GLN A 322 -6.05 16.91 11.51
N ASP A 323 -5.87 15.59 11.60
CA ASP A 323 -6.96 14.62 11.50
C ASP A 323 -7.97 14.76 12.63
N LEU A 324 -7.49 14.94 13.87
CA LEU A 324 -8.38 15.06 15.04
C LEU A 324 -9.11 16.40 15.11
N ASP A 325 -8.56 17.44 14.46
CA ASP A 325 -9.21 18.76 14.38
C ASP A 325 -10.39 18.74 13.41
N VAL A 326 -10.26 18.01 12.29
CA VAL A 326 -11.27 17.95 11.23
C VAL A 326 -12.24 16.78 11.44
N PHE A 327 -11.73 15.66 11.93
CA PHE A 327 -12.48 14.42 12.15
C PHE A 327 -12.34 13.92 13.59
N PRO A 328 -12.90 14.65 14.58
CA PRO A 328 -12.79 14.28 15.99
C PRO A 328 -13.42 12.90 16.29
N THR A 329 -14.32 12.42 15.43
CA THR A 329 -14.95 11.11 15.53
C THR A 329 -14.05 9.95 15.13
N LEU A 330 -12.93 10.18 14.42
CA LEU A 330 -11.94 9.12 14.14
C LEU A 330 -11.28 8.60 15.42
N ALA A 331 -11.27 9.41 16.49
CA ALA A 331 -10.81 8.98 17.82
C ALA A 331 -11.86 8.17 18.62
N ALA A 332 -13.09 8.01 18.11
CA ALA A 332 -14.20 7.38 18.82
C ALA A 332 -14.68 6.12 18.09
N PRO A 333 -14.36 4.89 18.54
CA PRO A 333 -14.68 3.63 17.86
C PRO A 333 -16.17 3.29 17.72
N ASN A 334 -17.09 4.16 18.13
CA ASN A 334 -18.49 3.82 18.40
C ASN A 334 -19.52 4.43 17.43
N ALA A 335 -19.11 4.93 16.26
CA ALA A 335 -20.02 5.66 15.36
C ALA A 335 -20.45 4.91 14.09
N VAL A 336 -20.23 3.60 13.99
CA VAL A 336 -20.83 2.78 12.92
C VAL A 336 -21.97 1.95 13.51
N GLY A 337 -23.13 2.58 13.63
CA GLY A 337 -24.34 1.95 14.15
C GLY A 337 -25.56 2.84 13.95
N GLY A 338 -26.16 2.79 12.76
CA GLY A 338 -27.41 3.45 12.39
C GLY A 338 -28.25 2.65 11.39
#